data_AF-A0A812WTB0-F1
#
_entry.id   AF-A0A812WTB0-F1
#
_cell.length_a   1.000
_cell.length_b   1.000
_cell.length_c   1.000
_cell.angle_alpha   90.00
_cell.angle_beta   90.00
_cell.angle_gamma   90.00
#
_symmetry.space_group_name_H-M   'P 1'
#
loop_
_entity.id
_entity.type
_entity.pdbx_description
1 polymer ?
#
loop_
_entity_poly.entity_id
_entity_poly.type
_entity_poly.pdbx_seq_one_letter_code
_entity_poly.pdbx_strand_id
1 'polypeptide(L)'
;MPTSVLTFFLAPYFPDIVDKGQSCFLDVVSINQVDPEMMRQGIYGLGGFLSASKELRILYSAPYLTRLWCVFELAAFRTANPCGRIRFAPLFVEIGGAFLWLGGTAAIVVYFKVMIATGLESLVTLLFATIPVFVVFHMLRKNLSQKRQVFHDLAAFELSAAGCRGAADKEFIYAAIENWYGSLDAFTAYVRGPLRDELLANHLGTSLPWNYALLIATPWITLGMDALAAQVRAGAPIHNLVSYGCGSSLGLFGFWWIVVVQFAMLLAGRFPMPKNSLWGLVQSLALYLLCIAFIFSGIFIGKWAYNNSVAASLTWCAASGMLACLASGGLKVSQPAFRHR
;
A
#
# COMPACT_ATOMS: atom_id res chain seq x y z
N MET A 1 22.93 -8.91 -17.71
CA MET A 1 22.52 -8.47 -16.35
C MET A 1 21.18 -9.15 -16.08
N PRO A 2 20.98 -9.84 -14.93
CA PRO A 2 19.69 -10.44 -14.61
C PRO A 2 18.61 -9.37 -14.71
N THR A 3 17.46 -9.67 -15.32
CA THR A 3 16.40 -8.68 -15.47
C THR A 3 15.93 -8.16 -14.10
N SER A 4 16.16 -8.95 -13.05
CA SER A 4 15.88 -8.66 -11.63
C SER A 4 16.59 -7.42 -11.12
N VAL A 5 17.83 -7.21 -11.54
CA VAL A 5 18.61 -6.06 -11.07
C VAL A 5 18.11 -4.78 -11.72
N LEU A 6 17.77 -4.81 -13.01
CA LEU A 6 17.21 -3.64 -13.71
C LEU A 6 15.85 -3.26 -13.15
N THR A 7 14.96 -4.24 -12.93
CA THR A 7 13.65 -4.00 -12.33
C THR A 7 13.76 -3.41 -10.93
N PHE A 8 14.72 -3.85 -10.12
CA PHE A 8 14.96 -3.29 -8.79
C PHE A 8 15.23 -1.77 -8.83
N PHE A 9 16.04 -1.31 -9.78
CA PHE A 9 16.36 0.11 -9.93
C PHE A 9 15.26 0.92 -10.60
N LEU A 10 14.51 0.34 -11.53
CA LEU A 10 13.46 1.04 -12.27
C LEU A 10 12.12 1.06 -11.53
N ALA A 11 11.85 0.07 -10.69
CA ALA A 11 10.60 -0.12 -9.95
C ALA A 11 10.06 1.15 -9.26
N PRO A 12 10.88 1.96 -8.56
CA PRO A 12 10.40 3.19 -7.90
C PRO A 12 9.91 4.27 -8.87
N TYR A 13 10.38 4.27 -10.11
CA TYR A 13 10.07 5.30 -11.12
C TYR A 13 8.88 4.94 -12.00
N PHE A 14 8.38 3.71 -11.94
CA PHE A 14 7.21 3.29 -12.74
C PHE A 14 5.97 4.17 -12.53
N PRO A 15 5.61 4.60 -11.30
CA PRO A 15 4.50 5.52 -11.10
C PRO A 15 4.66 6.85 -11.85
N ASP A 16 5.86 7.43 -11.84
CA ASP A 16 6.15 8.74 -12.46
C ASP A 16 6.10 8.69 -14.00
N ILE A 17 6.39 7.52 -14.58
CA ILE A 17 6.26 7.30 -16.03
C ILE A 17 4.79 7.35 -16.47
N VAL A 18 3.87 6.93 -15.60
CA VAL A 18 2.43 6.82 -15.88
C VAL A 18 1.67 8.09 -15.49
N ASP A 19 2.06 8.78 -14.42
CA ASP A 19 1.37 9.96 -13.89
C ASP A 19 2.22 11.23 -14.05
N LYS A 20 2.37 11.70 -15.30
CA LYS A 20 3.12 12.93 -15.61
C LYS A 20 2.31 14.16 -15.20
N GLY A 21 2.82 14.96 -14.26
CA GLY A 21 2.39 16.36 -14.09
C GLY A 21 1.76 16.74 -12.75
N GLN A 22 1.96 15.97 -11.68
CA GLN A 22 1.56 16.41 -10.34
C GLN A 22 2.70 17.19 -9.68
N SER A 23 2.54 18.50 -9.54
CA SER A 23 3.36 19.31 -8.65
C SER A 23 2.80 19.23 -7.23
N CYS A 24 3.63 18.91 -6.25
CA CYS A 24 3.24 18.97 -4.84
C CYS A 24 4.07 20.02 -4.09
N PHE A 25 3.42 20.68 -3.15
CA PHE A 25 4.12 21.43 -2.10
C PHE A 25 4.37 20.46 -0.94
N LEU A 26 5.63 20.35 -0.53
CA LEU A 26 6.03 19.54 0.61
C LEU A 26 6.62 20.45 1.69
N ASP A 27 5.92 20.57 2.80
CA ASP A 27 6.22 21.45 3.93
C ASP A 27 7.69 21.40 4.38
N VAL A 28 8.20 20.20 4.66
CA VAL A 28 9.54 19.98 5.22
C VAL A 28 10.66 20.40 4.25
N VAL A 29 10.39 20.39 2.95
CA VAL A 29 11.36 20.78 1.91
C VAL A 29 11.22 22.25 1.54
N SER A 30 10.00 22.79 1.64
CA SER A 30 9.67 24.13 1.15
C SER A 30 9.79 25.21 2.23
N ILE A 31 9.72 24.83 3.51
CA ILE A 31 9.88 25.72 4.65
C ILE A 31 11.29 25.54 5.21
N ASN A 32 12.01 26.63 5.43
CA ASN A 32 13.34 26.59 6.03
C ASN A 32 13.26 25.95 7.43
N GLN A 33 13.95 24.83 7.63
CA GLN A 33 13.93 24.08 8.90
C GLN A 33 14.98 24.55 9.92
N VAL A 34 15.87 25.47 9.53
CA VAL A 34 17.05 25.88 10.31
C VAL A 34 16.92 27.32 10.81
N ASP A 35 16.53 28.25 9.96
CA ASP A 35 16.37 29.67 10.30
C ASP A 35 14.95 29.91 10.87
N PRO A 36 14.80 30.29 12.15
CA PRO A 36 13.50 30.48 12.79
C PRO A 36 12.64 31.56 12.13
N GLU A 37 13.25 32.62 11.60
CA GLU A 37 12.51 33.72 10.99
C GLU A 37 12.00 33.34 9.60
N MET A 38 12.83 32.66 8.79
CA MET A 38 12.36 32.11 7.52
C MET A 38 11.36 30.97 7.71
N MET A 39 11.52 30.14 8.75
CA MET A 39 10.54 29.11 9.13
C MET A 39 9.18 29.76 9.42
N ARG A 40 9.19 30.80 10.25
CA ARG A 40 8.01 31.58 10.62
C ARG A 40 7.33 32.20 9.39
N GLN A 41 8.10 32.82 8.50
CA GLN A 41 7.59 33.36 7.24
C GLN A 41 6.98 32.27 6.34
N GLY A 42 7.63 31.11 6.25
CA GLY A 42 7.12 29.96 5.50
C GLY A 42 5.81 29.42 6.07
N ILE A 43 5.69 29.33 7.40
CA ILE A 43 4.46 28.92 8.10
C ILE A 43 3.33 29.92 7.82
N TYR A 44 3.59 31.23 7.90
CA TYR A 44 2.58 32.23 7.59
C TYR A 44 2.18 32.25 6.10
N GLY A 45 3.09 31.87 5.21
CA GLY A 45 2.81 31.69 3.79
C GLY A 45 1.97 30.45 3.45
N LEU A 46 1.83 29.49 4.39
CA LEU A 46 1.18 28.20 4.14
C LEU A 46 -0.29 28.36 3.68
N GLY A 47 -1.01 29.35 4.22
CA GLY A 47 -2.40 29.63 3.84
C GLY A 47 -2.56 29.91 2.34
N GLY A 48 -1.59 30.59 1.72
CA GLY A 48 -1.57 30.82 0.27
C GLY A 48 -1.49 29.52 -0.52
N PHE A 49 -0.58 28.62 -0.13
CA PHE A 49 -0.46 27.30 -0.75
C PHE A 49 -1.71 26.44 -0.55
N LEU A 50 -2.30 26.44 0.65
CA LEU A 50 -3.52 25.68 0.93
C LEU A 50 -4.69 26.18 0.06
N SER A 51 -4.84 27.49 -0.11
CA SER A 51 -5.88 28.08 -0.95
C SER A 51 -5.71 27.76 -2.45
N ALA A 52 -4.47 27.69 -2.94
CA ALA A 52 -4.16 27.36 -4.33
C ALA A 52 -4.17 25.84 -4.62
N SER A 53 -4.13 25.00 -3.58
CA SER A 53 -4.01 23.55 -3.71
C SER A 53 -5.36 22.89 -3.99
N LYS A 54 -5.41 21.96 -4.94
CA LYS A 54 -6.61 21.17 -5.28
C LYS A 54 -6.89 20.04 -4.29
N GLU A 55 -5.83 19.50 -3.68
CA GLU A 55 -5.88 18.38 -2.76
C GLU A 55 -4.88 18.62 -1.62
N LEU A 56 -5.29 18.38 -0.38
CA LEU A 56 -4.41 18.20 0.76
C LEU A 56 -4.20 16.71 0.98
N ARG A 57 -2.98 16.22 0.74
CA ARG A 57 -2.61 14.82 0.97
C ARG A 57 -1.85 14.67 2.28
N ILE A 58 -2.45 13.97 3.22
CA ILE A 58 -1.91 13.77 4.57
C ILE A 58 -1.27 12.39 4.65
N LEU A 59 0.05 12.34 4.82
CA LEU A 59 0.77 11.11 5.13
C LEU A 59 0.46 10.70 6.58
N TYR A 60 -0.61 9.94 6.76
CA TYR A 60 -1.13 9.66 8.09
C TYR A 60 -0.24 8.67 8.86
N SER A 61 0.03 9.03 10.11
CA SER A 61 0.58 8.16 11.16
C SER A 61 -0.21 8.35 12.45
N ALA A 62 -0.14 7.39 13.38
CA ALA A 62 -0.83 7.47 14.67
C ALA A 62 -0.63 8.81 15.43
N PRO A 63 0.58 9.41 15.52
CA PRO A 63 0.76 10.70 16.18
C PRO A 63 0.31 11.92 15.36
N TYR A 64 -0.32 11.75 14.19
CA TYR A 64 -0.72 12.89 13.37
C TYR A 64 -1.77 13.76 14.09
N LEU A 65 -2.84 13.14 14.60
CA LEU A 65 -3.92 13.83 15.31
C LEU A 65 -3.53 14.28 16.71
N THR A 66 -2.38 13.84 17.23
CA THR A 66 -1.87 14.28 18.53
C THR A 66 -1.02 15.55 18.42
N ARG A 67 -0.82 16.11 17.22
CA ARG A 67 -0.02 17.30 16.97
C ARG A 67 -0.92 18.44 16.52
N LEU A 68 -0.95 19.52 17.31
CA LEU A 68 -1.87 20.64 17.10
C LEU A 68 -1.69 21.31 15.73
N TRP A 69 -0.45 21.53 15.30
CA TRP A 69 -0.15 22.08 13.97
C TRP A 69 -0.70 21.23 12.81
N CYS A 70 -0.60 19.91 12.90
CA CYS A 70 -1.15 19.01 11.86
C CYS A 70 -2.67 19.12 11.75
N VAL A 71 -3.35 19.25 12.89
CA VAL A 71 -4.80 19.42 12.92
C VAL A 71 -5.20 20.83 12.45
N PHE A 72 -4.38 21.83 12.74
CA PHE A 72 -4.56 23.19 12.23
C PHE A 72 -4.46 23.25 10.69
N GLU A 73 -3.55 22.49 10.07
CA GLU A 73 -3.46 22.40 8.59
C GLU A 73 -4.75 21.88 7.96
N LEU A 74 -5.39 20.89 8.59
CA LEU A 74 -6.70 20.38 8.18
C LEU A 74 -7.77 21.47 8.24
N ALA A 75 -7.81 22.20 9.35
CA ALA A 75 -8.73 23.31 9.57
C ALA A 75 -8.52 24.42 8.51
N ALA A 76 -7.27 24.86 8.36
CA ALA A 76 -6.87 25.91 7.44
C ALA A 76 -7.18 25.53 5.99
N PHE A 77 -6.90 24.28 5.58
CA PHE A 77 -7.19 23.82 4.23
C PHE A 77 -8.68 23.79 3.95
N ARG A 78 -9.51 23.27 4.88
CA ARG A 78 -10.97 23.23 4.66
C ARG A 78 -11.55 24.64 4.61
N THR A 79 -11.08 25.56 5.44
CA THR A 79 -11.51 26.97 5.42
C THR A 79 -11.09 27.67 4.13
N ALA A 80 -9.83 27.50 3.71
CA ALA A 80 -9.30 28.12 2.50
C ALA A 80 -9.84 27.49 1.21
N ASN A 81 -10.20 26.20 1.26
CA ASN A 81 -10.71 25.44 0.13
C ASN A 81 -11.87 24.51 0.56
N PRO A 82 -13.10 25.05 0.71
CA PRO A 82 -14.25 24.27 1.17
C PRO A 82 -14.58 23.05 0.30
N CYS A 83 -14.32 23.15 -1.01
CA CYS A 83 -14.51 22.06 -1.97
C CYS A 83 -13.24 21.24 -2.23
N GLY A 84 -12.12 21.59 -1.58
CA GLY A 84 -10.84 20.93 -1.73
C GLY A 84 -10.91 19.48 -1.25
N ARG A 85 -10.16 18.60 -1.91
CA ARG A 85 -10.12 17.19 -1.51
C ARG A 85 -9.11 16.99 -0.38
N ILE A 86 -9.54 16.36 0.71
CA ILE A 86 -8.62 15.88 1.76
C ILE A 86 -8.39 14.39 1.54
N ARG A 87 -7.14 13.98 1.36
CA ARG A 87 -6.78 12.58 1.13
C ARG A 87 -5.83 12.10 2.21
N PHE A 88 -6.27 11.16 3.03
CA PHE A 88 -5.35 10.46 3.92
C PHE A 88 -4.57 9.42 3.09
N ALA A 89 -3.26 9.48 3.14
CA ALA A 89 -2.38 8.48 2.57
C ALA A 89 -1.72 7.77 3.77
N PRO A 90 -2.33 6.71 4.30
CA PRO A 90 -1.75 6.02 5.43
C PRO A 90 -0.38 5.45 5.09
N LEU A 91 0.64 5.85 5.86
CA LEU A 91 2.02 5.38 5.67
C LEU A 91 2.14 3.85 5.76
N PHE A 92 1.21 3.19 6.46
CA PHE A 92 1.20 1.74 6.57
C PHE A 92 1.03 1.01 5.23
N VAL A 93 0.40 1.64 4.21
CA VAL A 93 0.27 1.05 2.86
C VAL A 93 1.62 1.05 2.17
N GLU A 94 2.32 2.18 2.20
CA GLU A 94 3.66 2.34 1.62
C GLU A 94 4.66 1.38 2.27
N ILE A 95 4.70 1.39 3.61
CA ILE A 95 5.56 0.53 4.41
C ILE A 95 5.20 -0.95 4.18
N GLY A 96 3.91 -1.28 4.11
CA GLY A 96 3.43 -2.63 3.82
C GLY A 96 3.84 -3.10 2.43
N GLY A 97 3.72 -2.25 1.41
CA GLY A 97 4.16 -2.51 0.05
C GLY A 97 5.68 -2.72 -0.03
N ALA A 98 6.46 -1.86 0.62
CA ALA A 98 7.90 -2.00 0.71
C ALA A 98 8.32 -3.32 1.38
N PHE A 99 7.69 -3.69 2.50
CA PHE A 99 7.97 -4.97 3.15
C PHE A 99 7.57 -6.17 2.29
N LEU A 100 6.43 -6.14 1.62
CA LEU A 100 6.01 -7.20 0.70
C LEU A 100 6.98 -7.37 -0.46
N TRP A 101 7.46 -6.27 -1.03
CA TRP A 101 8.43 -6.28 -2.10
C TRP A 101 9.82 -6.78 -1.65
N LEU A 102 10.32 -6.28 -0.52
CA LEU A 102 11.58 -6.74 0.08
C LEU A 102 11.49 -8.23 0.49
N GLY A 103 10.36 -8.65 1.06
CA GLY A 103 10.10 -10.03 1.44
C GLY A 103 10.06 -10.98 0.25
N GLY A 104 9.40 -10.58 -0.85
CA GLY A 104 9.40 -11.33 -2.10
C GLY A 104 10.81 -11.46 -2.69
N THR A 105 11.57 -10.37 -2.68
CA THR A 105 12.97 -10.38 -3.15
C THR A 105 13.83 -11.30 -2.29
N ALA A 106 13.73 -11.21 -0.96
CA ALA A 106 14.43 -12.08 -0.03
C ALA A 106 14.05 -13.55 -0.21
N ALA A 107 12.76 -13.85 -0.43
CA ALA A 107 12.28 -15.21 -0.70
C ALA A 107 12.93 -15.82 -1.95
N ILE A 108 13.04 -15.04 -3.04
CA ILE A 108 13.71 -15.48 -4.27
C ILE A 108 15.20 -15.75 -4.03
N VAL A 109 15.89 -14.86 -3.29
CA VAL A 109 17.31 -15.06 -2.95
C VAL A 109 17.51 -16.32 -2.12
N VAL A 110 16.70 -16.54 -1.08
CA VAL A 110 16.75 -17.74 -0.24
C VAL A 110 16.46 -18.99 -1.07
N TYR A 111 15.44 -18.95 -1.92
CA TYR A 111 15.08 -20.05 -2.81
C TYR A 111 16.26 -20.50 -3.67
N PHE A 112 16.91 -19.58 -4.38
CA PHE A 112 18.06 -19.92 -5.21
C PHE A 112 19.26 -20.38 -4.41
N LYS A 113 19.54 -19.77 -3.25
CA LYS A 113 20.65 -20.19 -2.39
C LYS A 113 20.47 -21.61 -1.87
N VAL A 114 19.27 -21.95 -1.41
CA VAL A 114 18.96 -23.31 -0.93
C VAL A 114 18.97 -24.31 -2.08
N MET A 115 18.41 -23.95 -3.23
CA MET A 115 18.47 -24.79 -4.44
C MET A 115 19.92 -25.09 -4.85
N ILE A 116 20.78 -24.07 -4.94
CA ILE A 116 22.19 -24.24 -5.30
C ILE A 116 22.94 -25.09 -4.27
N ALA A 117 22.69 -24.86 -2.97
CA ALA A 117 23.40 -25.57 -1.91
C ALA A 117 22.99 -27.05 -1.79
N THR A 118 21.74 -27.38 -2.09
CA THR A 118 21.21 -28.75 -1.89
C THR A 118 21.09 -29.54 -3.18
N GLY A 119 21.05 -28.88 -4.34
CA GLY A 119 20.69 -29.51 -5.62
C GLY A 119 19.25 -30.01 -5.69
N LEU A 120 18.41 -29.71 -4.69
CA LEU A 120 17.04 -30.21 -4.59
C LEU A 120 16.04 -29.15 -5.08
N GLU A 121 15.38 -29.43 -6.19
CA GLU A 121 14.13 -28.76 -6.60
C GLU A 121 12.94 -29.33 -5.83
N SER A 122 13.00 -29.26 -4.50
CA SER A 122 12.02 -29.90 -3.61
C SER A 122 11.04 -28.91 -3.00
N LEU A 123 9.89 -29.42 -2.55
CA LEU A 123 8.93 -28.70 -1.71
C LEU A 123 9.60 -28.11 -0.46
N VAL A 124 10.63 -28.78 0.07
CA VAL A 124 11.40 -28.33 1.24
C VAL A 124 12.09 -27.00 0.97
N THR A 125 12.75 -26.86 -0.18
CA THR A 125 13.40 -25.61 -0.61
C THR A 125 12.42 -24.44 -0.65
N LEU A 126 11.20 -24.69 -1.15
CA LEU A 126 10.16 -23.68 -1.21
C LEU A 126 9.65 -23.27 0.18
N LEU A 127 9.51 -24.22 1.13
CA LEU A 127 9.12 -23.90 2.50
C LEU A 127 10.10 -22.94 3.18
N PHE A 128 11.42 -23.17 3.04
CA PHE A 128 12.44 -22.27 3.59
C PHE A 128 12.39 -20.88 2.96
N ALA A 129 12.18 -20.79 1.64
CA ALA A 129 12.05 -19.52 0.93
C ALA A 129 10.87 -18.68 1.45
N THR A 130 9.89 -19.29 2.09
CA THR A 130 8.72 -18.58 2.61
C THR A 130 8.96 -17.93 3.98
N ILE A 131 10.00 -18.31 4.73
CA ILE A 131 10.26 -17.76 6.09
C ILE A 131 10.30 -16.22 6.13
N PRO A 132 11.00 -15.51 5.21
CA PRO A 132 10.96 -14.04 5.18
C PRO A 132 9.55 -13.48 4.95
N VAL A 133 8.73 -14.19 4.17
CA VAL A 133 7.34 -13.81 3.86
C VAL A 133 6.46 -13.87 5.11
N PHE A 134 6.71 -14.82 6.02
CA PHE A 134 6.01 -14.88 7.31
C PHE A 134 6.26 -13.62 8.15
N VAL A 135 7.52 -13.19 8.29
CA VAL A 135 7.88 -11.98 9.05
C VAL A 135 7.17 -10.77 8.46
N VAL A 136 7.22 -10.63 7.14
CA VAL A 136 6.55 -9.56 6.41
C VAL A 136 5.03 -9.61 6.58
N PHE A 137 4.43 -10.79 6.52
CA PHE A 137 2.99 -10.96 6.75
C PHE A 137 2.59 -10.55 8.17
N HIS A 138 3.39 -10.93 9.18
CA HIS A 138 3.17 -10.49 10.57
C HIS A 138 3.26 -8.98 10.72
N MET A 139 4.25 -8.34 10.09
CA MET A 139 4.38 -6.88 10.06
C MET A 139 3.20 -6.21 9.33
N LEU A 140 2.76 -6.78 8.20
CA LEU A 140 1.59 -6.32 7.45
C LEU A 140 0.32 -6.33 8.32
N ARG A 141 0.12 -7.39 9.12
CA ARG A 141 -1.02 -7.44 10.07
C ARG A 141 -0.96 -6.33 11.11
N LYS A 142 0.22 -6.08 11.68
CA LYS A 142 0.43 -4.98 12.65
C LYS A 142 0.16 -3.62 11.99
N ASN A 143 0.66 -3.43 10.78
CA ASN A 143 0.45 -2.21 9.98
C ASN A 143 -1.04 -2.00 9.66
N LEU A 144 -1.76 -3.05 9.24
CA LEU A 144 -3.20 -2.96 8.97
C LEU A 144 -4.04 -2.77 10.25
N SER A 145 -3.58 -3.19 11.42
CA SER A 145 -4.25 -2.83 12.68
C SER A 145 -4.17 -1.32 12.98
N GLN A 146 -3.11 -0.63 12.54
CA GLN A 146 -3.02 0.82 12.66
C GLN A 146 -4.09 1.54 11.82
N LYS A 147 -4.56 0.93 10.72
CA LYS A 147 -5.70 1.44 9.94
C LYS A 147 -6.94 1.66 10.82
N ARG A 148 -7.23 0.69 11.68
CA ARG A 148 -8.39 0.76 12.58
C ARG A 148 -8.19 1.79 13.67
N GLN A 149 -6.95 1.93 14.14
CA GLN A 149 -6.59 2.94 15.12
C GLN A 149 -6.88 4.35 14.59
N VAL A 150 -6.62 4.63 13.30
CA VAL A 150 -6.95 5.93 12.67
C VAL A 150 -8.41 6.32 12.87
N PHE A 151 -9.33 5.38 12.61
CA PHE A 151 -10.75 5.67 12.71
C PHE A 151 -11.22 5.81 14.16
N HIS A 152 -10.58 5.08 15.06
CA HIS A 152 -10.78 5.25 16.49
C HIS A 152 -10.26 6.61 16.97
N ASP A 153 -9.06 7.01 16.55
CA ASP A 153 -8.43 8.28 16.92
C ASP A 153 -9.25 9.47 16.39
N LEU A 154 -9.80 9.39 15.17
CA LEU A 154 -10.71 10.40 14.63
C LEU A 154 -12.01 10.48 15.45
N ALA A 155 -12.59 9.34 15.85
CA ALA A 155 -13.82 9.33 16.65
C ALA A 155 -13.58 9.86 18.08
N ALA A 156 -12.43 9.53 18.67
CA ALA A 156 -12.04 9.94 20.01
C ALA A 156 -11.29 11.29 20.04
N PHE A 157 -11.12 11.96 18.90
CA PHE A 157 -10.28 13.15 18.78
C PHE A 157 -10.70 14.26 19.75
N GLU A 158 -9.75 14.84 20.47
CA GLU A 158 -9.95 15.99 21.35
C GLU A 158 -8.89 17.04 21.06
N LEU A 159 -9.32 18.25 20.67
CA LEU A 159 -8.37 19.32 20.34
C LEU A 159 -7.50 19.71 21.54
N SER A 160 -8.09 19.71 22.73
CA SER A 160 -7.41 20.05 23.99
C SER A 160 -6.26 19.09 24.34
N ALA A 161 -6.34 17.84 23.88
CA ALA A 161 -5.34 16.81 24.08
C ALA A 161 -4.20 16.85 23.05
N ALA A 162 -4.34 17.66 21.98
CA ALA A 162 -3.29 17.80 20.97
C ALA A 162 -2.08 18.54 21.55
N GLY A 163 -0.89 17.95 21.38
CA GLY A 163 0.37 18.53 21.79
C GLY A 163 0.80 19.68 20.90
N CYS A 164 1.35 20.74 21.50
CA CYS A 164 1.96 21.87 20.80
C CYS A 164 3.38 22.10 21.35
N ARG A 165 4.31 22.56 20.49
CA ARG A 165 5.70 22.82 20.89
C ARG A 165 5.85 24.06 21.78
N GLY A 166 4.99 25.07 21.60
CA GLY A 166 5.02 26.32 22.34
C GLY A 166 3.64 26.81 22.74
N ALA A 167 3.56 27.55 23.85
CA ALA A 167 2.31 28.14 24.33
C ALA A 167 1.79 29.23 23.38
N ALA A 168 2.68 30.06 22.82
CA ALA A 168 2.33 31.10 21.86
C ALA A 168 1.67 30.52 20.58
N ASP A 169 2.26 29.46 20.01
CA ASP A 169 1.67 28.74 18.88
C ASP A 169 0.29 28.19 19.21
N LYS A 170 0.13 27.63 20.42
CA LYS A 170 -1.15 27.07 20.88
C LYS A 170 -2.24 28.14 20.94
N GLU A 171 -1.94 29.30 21.52
CA GLU A 171 -2.86 30.42 21.60
C GLU A 171 -3.23 30.95 20.22
N PHE A 172 -2.24 31.14 19.34
CA PHE A 172 -2.45 31.55 17.96
C PHE A 172 -3.37 30.58 17.19
N ILE A 173 -3.08 29.28 17.27
CA ILE A 173 -3.87 28.24 16.58
C ILE A 173 -5.29 28.20 17.14
N TYR A 174 -5.46 28.30 18.45
CA TYR A 174 -6.79 28.27 19.08
C TYR A 174 -7.63 29.46 18.64
N ALA A 175 -7.05 30.67 18.69
CA ALA A 175 -7.73 31.89 18.23
C ALA A 175 -8.13 31.80 16.75
N ALA A 176 -7.25 31.24 15.89
CA ALA A 176 -7.57 31.03 14.48
C ALA A 176 -8.69 30.01 14.27
N ILE A 177 -8.67 28.88 15.00
CA ILE A 177 -9.72 27.86 14.95
C ILE A 177 -11.07 28.44 15.42
N GLU A 178 -11.09 29.17 16.53
CA GLU A 178 -12.31 29.84 17.03
C GLU A 178 -12.85 30.83 16.01
N ASN A 179 -11.99 31.61 15.36
CA ASN A 179 -12.40 32.54 14.32
C ASN A 179 -12.99 31.82 13.09
N TRP A 180 -12.49 30.65 12.71
CA TRP A 180 -12.98 29.92 11.52
C TRP A 180 -14.20 29.02 11.79
N TYR A 181 -14.27 28.41 12.96
CA TYR A 181 -15.29 27.41 13.31
C TYR A 181 -16.28 27.91 14.37
N GLY A 182 -16.10 29.11 14.90
CA GLY A 182 -16.92 29.70 15.96
C GLY A 182 -16.53 29.26 17.37
N SER A 183 -16.04 28.03 17.53
CA SER A 183 -15.49 27.52 18.79
C SER A 183 -14.55 26.33 18.59
N LEU A 184 -13.71 26.05 19.60
CA LEU A 184 -12.86 24.85 19.64
C LEU A 184 -13.69 23.55 19.63
N ASP A 185 -14.86 23.57 20.27
CA ASP A 185 -15.79 22.43 20.32
C ASP A 185 -16.43 22.17 18.96
N ALA A 186 -16.82 23.22 18.23
CA ALA A 186 -17.37 23.09 16.88
C ALA A 186 -16.35 22.49 15.92
N PHE A 187 -15.07 22.88 16.04
CA PHE A 187 -13.99 22.26 15.28
C PHE A 187 -13.78 20.78 15.66
N THR A 188 -13.79 20.46 16.96
CA THR A 188 -13.68 19.07 17.42
C THR A 188 -14.84 18.21 16.90
N ALA A 189 -16.06 18.74 16.89
CA ALA A 189 -17.24 18.09 16.31
C ALA A 189 -17.09 17.91 14.79
N TYR A 190 -16.54 18.89 14.08
CA TYR A 190 -16.22 18.78 12.65
C TYR A 190 -15.25 17.62 12.35
N VAL A 191 -14.16 17.50 13.13
CA VAL A 191 -13.18 16.42 12.97
C VAL A 191 -13.80 15.04 13.24
N ARG A 192 -14.62 14.94 14.30
CA ARG A 192 -15.29 13.69 14.71
C ARG A 192 -16.41 13.24 13.76
N GLY A 193 -17.11 14.17 13.13
CA GLY A 193 -18.24 13.90 12.25
C GLY A 193 -17.86 14.08 10.78
N PRO A 194 -18.16 15.24 10.16
CA PRO A 194 -18.00 15.45 8.71
C PRO A 194 -16.67 15.01 8.12
N LEU A 195 -15.54 15.37 8.76
CA LEU A 195 -14.21 14.99 8.26
C LEU A 195 -14.00 13.47 8.34
N ARG A 196 -14.35 12.85 9.48
CA ARG A 196 -14.26 11.40 9.64
C ARG A 196 -15.10 10.67 8.61
N ASP A 197 -16.31 11.15 8.34
CA ASP A 197 -17.22 10.53 7.37
C ASP A 197 -16.71 10.67 5.93
N GLU A 198 -16.17 11.84 5.56
CA GLU A 198 -15.49 12.06 4.28
C GLU A 198 -14.31 11.09 4.11
N LEU A 199 -13.50 10.92 5.15
CA LEU A 199 -12.35 10.02 5.13
C LEU A 199 -12.78 8.55 5.07
N LEU A 200 -13.81 8.15 5.82
CA LEU A 200 -14.37 6.80 5.76
C LEU A 200 -14.89 6.49 4.36
N ALA A 201 -15.69 7.38 3.77
CA ALA A 201 -16.25 7.20 2.43
C ALA A 201 -15.16 6.94 1.37
N ASN A 202 -14.02 7.62 1.49
CA ASN A 202 -12.90 7.49 0.55
C ASN A 202 -11.97 6.29 0.85
N HIS A 203 -12.00 5.72 2.07
CA HIS A 203 -11.01 4.73 2.57
C HIS A 203 -11.57 3.35 2.92
N LEU A 204 -12.84 3.08 2.61
CA LEU A 204 -13.47 1.77 2.81
C LEU A 204 -12.75 0.64 2.05
N GLY A 205 -11.96 0.97 1.01
CA GLY A 205 -11.09 -0.01 0.35
C GLY A 205 -9.92 -0.43 1.23
N THR A 206 -9.81 -1.71 1.57
CA THR A 206 -8.51 -2.36 1.86
C THR A 206 -7.78 -2.73 0.57
N SER A 207 -8.34 -2.44 -0.60
CA SER A 207 -7.72 -2.78 -1.88
C SER A 207 -6.43 -1.99 -2.07
N LEU A 208 -5.34 -2.71 -2.29
CA LEU A 208 -4.08 -2.12 -2.73
C LEU A 208 -4.28 -1.52 -4.13
N PRO A 209 -3.86 -0.27 -4.39
CA PRO A 209 -3.93 0.30 -5.74
C PRO A 209 -3.11 -0.53 -6.73
N TRP A 210 -3.53 -0.59 -7.99
CA TRP A 210 -2.95 -1.51 -8.98
C TRP A 210 -1.46 -1.29 -9.24
N ASN A 211 -1.01 -0.02 -9.22
CA ASN A 211 0.40 0.33 -9.35
C ASN A 211 1.25 -0.29 -8.22
N TYR A 212 0.74 -0.31 -6.98
CA TYR A 212 1.43 -0.99 -5.88
C TYR A 212 1.39 -2.51 -6.02
N ALA A 213 0.26 -3.06 -6.47
CA ALA A 213 0.16 -4.51 -6.70
C ALA A 213 1.16 -4.99 -7.75
N LEU A 214 1.29 -4.26 -8.86
CA LEU A 214 2.30 -4.49 -9.89
C LEU A 214 3.71 -4.35 -9.33
N LEU A 215 3.99 -3.28 -8.59
CA LEU A 215 5.28 -3.04 -7.94
C LEU A 215 5.67 -4.23 -7.05
N ILE A 216 4.77 -4.71 -6.19
CA ILE A 216 5.00 -5.86 -5.31
C ILE A 216 5.18 -7.16 -6.09
N ALA A 217 4.53 -7.32 -7.25
CA ALA A 217 4.69 -8.48 -8.12
C ALA A 217 6.00 -8.47 -8.91
N THR A 218 6.70 -7.33 -9.01
CA THR A 218 7.92 -7.21 -9.82
C THR A 218 9.00 -8.27 -9.55
N PRO A 219 9.32 -8.68 -8.30
CA PRO A 219 10.36 -9.70 -8.08
C PRO A 219 9.98 -11.04 -8.71
N TRP A 220 8.70 -11.41 -8.60
CA TRP A 220 8.17 -12.67 -9.13
C TRP A 220 8.06 -12.66 -10.64
N ILE A 221 7.50 -11.58 -11.22
CA ILE A 221 7.45 -11.40 -12.68
C ILE A 221 8.86 -11.53 -13.25
N THR A 222 9.83 -10.94 -12.57
CA THR A 222 11.21 -10.99 -13.02
C THR A 222 11.78 -12.41 -12.97
N LEU A 223 11.52 -13.18 -11.90
CA LEU A 223 11.86 -14.60 -11.84
C LEU A 223 11.30 -15.37 -13.05
N GLY A 224 10.04 -15.11 -13.42
CA GLY A 224 9.42 -15.69 -14.60
C GLY A 224 10.08 -15.26 -15.91
N MET A 225 10.48 -13.99 -16.03
CA MET A 225 11.15 -13.48 -17.22
C MET A 225 12.57 -14.03 -17.39
N ASP A 226 13.34 -14.14 -16.30
CA ASP A 226 14.68 -14.74 -16.32
C ASP A 226 14.60 -16.22 -16.76
N ALA A 227 13.62 -16.98 -16.26
CA ALA A 227 13.40 -18.37 -16.67
C ALA A 227 12.91 -18.51 -18.12
N LEU A 228 12.03 -17.62 -18.59
CA LEU A 228 11.61 -17.58 -19.99
C LEU A 228 12.81 -17.27 -20.91
N ALA A 229 13.64 -16.29 -20.55
CA ALA A 229 14.85 -15.94 -21.30
C ALA A 229 15.85 -17.11 -21.36
N ALA A 230 15.97 -17.89 -20.28
CA ALA A 230 16.78 -19.10 -20.26
C ALA A 230 16.26 -20.16 -21.25
N GLN A 231 14.93 -20.37 -21.33
CA GLN A 231 14.33 -21.30 -22.31
C GLN A 231 14.52 -20.84 -23.75
N VAL A 232 14.38 -19.54 -24.02
CA VAL A 232 14.66 -18.96 -25.35
C VAL A 232 16.11 -19.25 -25.74
N ARG A 233 17.05 -18.99 -24.83
CA ARG A 233 18.48 -19.25 -25.06
C ARG A 233 18.79 -20.75 -25.25
N ALA A 234 18.04 -21.63 -24.60
CA ALA A 234 18.16 -23.08 -24.75
C ALA A 234 17.53 -23.62 -26.05
N GLY A 235 16.91 -22.76 -26.88
CA GLY A 235 16.26 -23.18 -28.12
C GLY A 235 14.98 -23.97 -27.89
N ALA A 236 14.26 -23.69 -26.79
CA ALA A 236 13.01 -24.38 -26.50
C ALA A 236 11.98 -24.18 -27.63
N PRO A 237 11.16 -25.20 -27.98
CA PRO A 237 10.11 -25.07 -28.97
C PRO A 237 9.14 -23.91 -28.69
N ILE A 238 8.63 -23.26 -29.72
CA ILE A 238 7.75 -22.08 -29.60
C ILE A 238 6.51 -22.35 -28.73
N HIS A 239 5.92 -23.55 -28.81
CA HIS A 239 4.76 -23.90 -28.00
C HIS A 239 5.09 -23.93 -26.49
N ASN A 240 6.31 -24.36 -26.12
CA ASN A 240 6.78 -24.33 -24.73
C ASN A 240 7.02 -22.89 -24.27
N LEU A 241 7.60 -22.05 -25.12
CA LEU A 241 7.82 -20.63 -24.82
C LEU A 241 6.50 -19.89 -24.58
N VAL A 242 5.50 -20.11 -25.44
CA VAL A 242 4.16 -19.50 -25.30
C VAL A 242 3.46 -20.06 -24.06
N SER A 243 3.48 -21.39 -23.86
CA SER A 243 2.87 -22.02 -22.69
C SER A 243 3.49 -21.48 -21.39
N TYR A 244 4.82 -21.37 -21.33
CA TYR A 244 5.54 -20.84 -20.16
C TYR A 244 5.26 -19.35 -19.94
N GLY A 245 5.36 -18.55 -21.00
CA GLY A 245 5.14 -17.10 -20.92
C GLY A 245 3.74 -16.74 -20.45
N CYS A 246 2.71 -17.42 -20.97
CA CYS A 246 1.33 -17.20 -20.54
C CYS A 246 1.02 -17.85 -19.19
N GLY A 247 1.31 -19.15 -19.03
CA GLY A 247 0.93 -19.92 -17.85
C GLY A 247 1.74 -19.55 -16.59
N SER A 248 3.06 -19.55 -16.72
CA SER A 248 3.98 -19.31 -15.59
C SER A 248 4.27 -17.82 -15.42
N SER A 249 4.80 -17.14 -16.44
CA SER A 249 5.28 -15.75 -16.27
C SER A 249 4.15 -14.76 -16.01
N LEU A 250 3.16 -14.68 -16.90
CA LEU A 250 2.04 -13.76 -16.73
C LEU A 250 0.99 -14.30 -15.75
N GLY A 251 0.58 -15.57 -15.92
CA GLY A 251 -0.49 -16.18 -15.14
C GLY A 251 -0.14 -16.37 -13.66
N LEU A 252 0.95 -17.09 -13.37
CA LEU A 252 1.37 -17.40 -12.00
C LEU A 252 2.16 -16.25 -11.35
N PHE A 253 3.24 -15.78 -11.97
CA PHE A 253 4.12 -14.80 -11.33
C PHE A 253 3.61 -13.35 -11.41
N GLY A 254 2.78 -13.03 -12.41
CA GLY A 254 2.10 -11.74 -12.52
C GLY A 254 0.76 -11.75 -11.79
N PHE A 255 -0.30 -12.19 -12.47
CA PHE A 255 -1.68 -12.01 -12.01
C PHE A 255 -2.02 -12.79 -10.75
N TRP A 256 -1.64 -14.07 -10.65
CA TRP A 256 -1.91 -14.85 -9.44
C TRP A 256 -1.22 -14.27 -8.20
N TRP A 257 -0.01 -13.74 -8.34
CA TRP A 257 0.66 -13.08 -7.23
C TRP A 257 -0.10 -11.82 -6.75
N ILE A 258 -0.69 -11.05 -7.66
CA ILE A 258 -1.57 -9.94 -7.29
C ILE A 258 -2.77 -10.46 -6.48
N VAL A 259 -3.38 -11.57 -6.89
CA VAL A 259 -4.47 -12.21 -6.13
C VAL A 259 -4.00 -12.64 -4.73
N VAL A 260 -2.81 -13.24 -4.63
CA VAL A 260 -2.20 -13.64 -3.34
C VAL A 260 -2.00 -12.43 -2.42
N VAL A 261 -1.48 -11.32 -2.94
CA VAL A 261 -1.26 -10.10 -2.14
C VAL A 261 -2.59 -9.54 -1.62
N GLN A 262 -3.62 -9.46 -2.48
CA GLN A 262 -4.94 -8.99 -2.07
C GLN A 262 -5.58 -9.94 -1.06
N PHE A 263 -5.44 -11.25 -1.24
CA PHE A 263 -5.91 -12.26 -0.30
C PHE A 263 -5.22 -12.14 1.07
N ALA A 264 -3.90 -11.96 1.09
CA ALA A 264 -3.12 -11.74 2.31
C ALA A 264 -3.57 -10.46 3.04
N MET A 265 -3.79 -9.37 2.30
CA MET A 265 -4.31 -8.12 2.84
C MET A 265 -5.74 -8.26 3.37
N LEU A 266 -6.59 -9.04 2.70
CA LEU A 266 -7.94 -9.33 3.15
C LEU A 266 -7.92 -10.12 4.47
N LEU A 267 -7.11 -11.17 4.57
CA LEU A 267 -6.97 -11.93 5.81
C LEU A 267 -6.42 -11.07 6.94
N ALA A 268 -5.35 -10.32 6.68
CA ALA A 268 -4.73 -9.42 7.65
C ALA A 268 -5.68 -8.30 8.09
N GLY A 269 -6.51 -7.78 7.18
CA GLY A 269 -7.51 -6.78 7.45
C GLY A 269 -8.73 -7.32 8.19
N ARG A 270 -9.16 -8.56 7.94
CA ARG A 270 -10.33 -9.20 8.57
C ARG A 270 -10.04 -9.63 10.01
N PHE A 271 -8.84 -10.14 10.26
CA PHE A 271 -8.40 -10.68 11.54
C PHE A 271 -7.35 -9.75 12.18
N PRO A 272 -7.76 -8.76 13.01
CA PRO A 272 -6.83 -7.83 13.65
C PRO A 272 -5.91 -8.56 14.63
N MET A 273 -4.74 -7.98 14.89
CA MET A 273 -3.83 -8.51 15.90
C MET A 273 -4.45 -8.36 17.30
N PRO A 274 -4.56 -9.43 18.11
CA PRO A 274 -5.00 -9.33 19.50
C PRO A 274 -3.96 -8.55 20.34
N LYS A 275 -4.40 -7.98 21.46
CA LYS A 275 -3.53 -7.23 22.39
C LYS A 275 -2.41 -8.09 22.99
N ASN A 276 -2.63 -9.40 23.15
CA ASN A 276 -1.61 -10.32 23.64
C ASN A 276 -0.65 -10.73 22.51
N SER A 277 0.63 -10.45 22.71
CA SER A 277 1.70 -10.68 21.72
C SER A 277 1.79 -12.14 21.26
N LEU A 278 1.71 -13.12 22.18
CA LEU A 278 1.84 -14.55 21.84
C LEU A 278 0.66 -15.03 21.00
N TRP A 279 -0.56 -14.70 21.39
CA TRP A 279 -1.75 -15.04 20.60
C TRP A 279 -1.74 -14.36 19.23
N GLY A 280 -1.18 -13.15 19.14
CA GLY A 280 -1.00 -12.45 17.87
C GLY A 280 -0.05 -13.19 16.93
N LEU A 281 1.02 -13.77 17.46
CA LEU A 281 1.96 -14.59 16.69
C LEU A 281 1.31 -15.90 16.21
N VAL A 282 0.65 -16.64 17.10
CA VAL A 282 -0.05 -17.90 16.76
C VAL A 282 -1.10 -17.67 15.68
N GLN A 283 -1.92 -16.63 15.82
CA GLN A 283 -2.92 -16.29 14.81
C GLN A 283 -2.25 -15.86 13.49
N SER A 284 -1.10 -15.17 13.54
CA SER A 284 -0.37 -14.80 12.32
C SER A 284 0.13 -16.03 11.59
N LEU A 285 0.64 -17.02 12.33
CA LEU A 285 1.10 -18.29 11.77
C LEU A 285 -0.06 -19.05 11.13
N ALA A 286 -1.19 -19.17 11.80
CA ALA A 286 -2.36 -19.86 11.25
C ALA A 286 -2.86 -19.22 9.94
N LEU A 287 -3.00 -17.89 9.91
CA LEU A 287 -3.40 -17.16 8.69
C LEU A 287 -2.34 -17.23 7.59
N TYR A 288 -1.07 -17.24 7.97
CA TYR A 288 0.03 -17.39 7.03
C TYR A 288 0.06 -18.78 6.39
N LEU A 289 -0.18 -19.86 7.15
CA LEU A 289 -0.31 -21.21 6.61
C LEU A 289 -1.47 -21.31 5.61
N LEU A 290 -2.57 -20.59 5.85
CA LEU A 290 -3.67 -20.46 4.90
C LEU A 290 -3.23 -19.72 3.61
N CYS A 291 -2.50 -18.60 3.73
CA CYS A 291 -1.89 -17.92 2.57
C CYS A 291 -0.96 -18.85 1.79
N ILE A 292 -0.17 -19.67 2.48
CA ILE A 292 0.76 -20.62 1.85
C ILE A 292 -0.02 -21.69 1.07
N ALA A 293 -1.06 -22.29 1.66
CA ALA A 293 -1.92 -23.22 0.95
C ALA A 293 -2.53 -22.59 -0.32
N PHE A 294 -2.93 -21.32 -0.23
CA PHE A 294 -3.45 -20.56 -1.38
C PHE A 294 -2.37 -20.26 -2.43
N ILE A 295 -1.13 -19.93 -2.04
CA ILE A 295 -0.01 -19.78 -2.98
C ILE A 295 0.24 -21.10 -3.72
N PHE A 296 0.29 -22.21 -2.98
CA PHE A 296 0.54 -23.53 -3.54
C PHE A 296 -0.53 -23.96 -4.53
N SER A 297 -1.81 -23.67 -4.29
CA SER A 297 -2.87 -24.02 -5.25
C SER A 297 -2.64 -23.37 -6.62
N GLY A 298 -2.28 -22.09 -6.67
CA GLY A 298 -1.95 -21.44 -7.93
C GLY A 298 -0.68 -21.98 -8.57
N ILE A 299 0.35 -22.34 -7.78
CA ILE A 299 1.56 -23.00 -8.31
C ILE A 299 1.18 -24.35 -8.96
N PHE A 300 0.36 -25.17 -8.30
CA PHE A 300 -0.09 -26.45 -8.84
C PHE A 300 -0.91 -26.28 -10.11
N ILE A 301 -1.88 -25.36 -10.13
CA ILE A 301 -2.73 -25.10 -11.30
C ILE A 301 -1.89 -24.53 -12.46
N GLY A 302 -1.02 -23.56 -12.19
CA GLY A 302 -0.15 -22.95 -13.20
C GLY A 302 0.82 -23.96 -13.80
N LYS A 303 1.45 -24.81 -12.98
CA LYS A 303 2.31 -25.89 -13.44
C LYS A 303 1.55 -26.93 -14.26
N TRP A 304 0.35 -27.30 -13.81
CA TRP A 304 -0.53 -28.19 -14.56
C TRP A 304 -0.89 -27.58 -15.93
N ALA A 305 -1.33 -26.33 -15.97
CA ALA A 305 -1.68 -25.65 -17.21
C ALA A 305 -0.50 -25.62 -18.20
N TYR A 306 0.67 -25.24 -17.71
CA TYR A 306 1.93 -25.20 -18.47
C TYR A 306 2.27 -26.55 -19.11
N ASN A 307 2.16 -27.64 -18.34
CA ASN A 307 2.54 -28.99 -18.77
C ASN A 307 1.51 -29.66 -19.70
N ASN A 308 0.27 -29.17 -19.77
CA ASN A 308 -0.79 -29.81 -20.55
C ASN A 308 -0.92 -29.26 -21.97
N SER A 309 -1.13 -27.95 -22.12
CA SER A 309 -1.30 -27.34 -23.45
C SER A 309 -1.20 -25.81 -23.43
N VAL A 310 -0.93 -25.22 -24.59
CA VAL A 310 -0.99 -23.76 -24.78
C VAL A 310 -2.37 -23.20 -24.42
N ALA A 311 -3.45 -23.91 -24.78
CA ALA A 311 -4.82 -23.50 -24.47
C ALA A 311 -5.09 -23.47 -22.95
N ALA A 312 -4.59 -24.47 -22.22
CA ALA A 312 -4.68 -24.51 -20.76
C ALA A 312 -3.92 -23.33 -20.13
N SER A 313 -2.71 -23.04 -20.60
CA SER A 313 -1.89 -21.89 -20.14
C SER A 313 -2.55 -20.53 -20.40
N LEU A 314 -3.16 -20.35 -21.57
CA LEU A 314 -3.92 -19.14 -21.90
C LEU A 314 -5.16 -18.99 -21.02
N THR A 315 -5.89 -20.09 -20.79
CA THR A 315 -7.07 -20.12 -19.92
C THR A 315 -6.71 -19.76 -18.49
N TRP A 316 -5.62 -20.33 -17.96
CA TRP A 316 -5.11 -20.00 -16.63
C TRP A 316 -4.72 -18.52 -16.52
N CYS A 317 -3.97 -18.00 -17.50
CA CYS A 317 -3.58 -16.59 -17.54
C CYS A 317 -4.78 -15.63 -17.55
N ALA A 318 -5.79 -15.93 -18.38
CA ALA A 318 -7.01 -15.14 -18.44
C ALA A 318 -7.81 -15.21 -17.13
N ALA A 319 -7.95 -16.40 -16.55
CA ALA A 319 -8.67 -16.60 -15.29
C ALA A 319 -7.97 -15.88 -14.12
N SER A 320 -6.65 -16.01 -13.98
CA SER A 320 -5.90 -15.31 -12.94
C SER A 320 -5.90 -13.80 -13.16
N GLY A 321 -5.83 -13.33 -14.40
CA GLY A 321 -5.97 -11.91 -14.76
C GLY A 321 -7.33 -11.34 -14.38
N MET A 322 -8.42 -12.07 -14.66
CA MET A 322 -9.76 -11.68 -14.25
C MET A 322 -9.90 -11.62 -12.73
N LEU A 323 -9.38 -12.63 -12.01
CA LEU A 323 -9.36 -12.64 -10.54
C LEU A 323 -8.54 -11.47 -9.97
N ALA A 324 -7.40 -11.14 -10.57
CA ALA A 324 -6.58 -9.99 -10.15
C ALA A 324 -7.33 -8.67 -10.32
N CYS A 325 -8.05 -8.51 -11.43
CA CYS A 325 -8.89 -7.33 -11.69
C CYS A 325 -10.05 -7.22 -10.69
N LEU A 326 -10.74 -8.34 -10.41
CA LEU A 326 -11.82 -8.41 -9.43
C LEU A 326 -11.31 -8.08 -8.02
N ALA A 327 -10.21 -8.72 -7.60
CA ALA A 327 -9.62 -8.55 -6.26
C ALA A 327 -9.11 -7.13 -6.01
N SER A 328 -8.65 -6.44 -7.06
CA SER A 328 -8.14 -5.06 -6.95
C SER A 328 -9.25 -4.00 -7.03
N GLY A 329 -10.52 -4.41 -7.13
CA GLY A 329 -11.63 -3.48 -7.31
C GLY A 329 -11.56 -2.73 -8.65
N GLY A 330 -10.91 -3.30 -9.67
CA GLY A 330 -10.84 -2.72 -11.02
C GLY A 330 -12.23 -2.64 -11.67
N LEU A 331 -13.14 -3.53 -11.27
CA LEU A 331 -14.57 -3.46 -11.58
C LEU A 331 -15.30 -2.63 -10.52
N LYS A 332 -14.84 -1.41 -10.25
CA LYS A 332 -15.71 -0.42 -9.62
C LYS A 332 -16.79 -0.09 -10.64
N VAL A 333 -17.94 -0.75 -10.51
CA VAL A 333 -19.19 -0.28 -11.11
C VAL A 333 -19.30 1.18 -10.70
N SER A 334 -19.17 2.08 -11.67
CA SER A 334 -19.19 3.53 -11.45
C SER A 334 -20.38 3.86 -10.55
N GLN A 335 -20.10 4.18 -9.28
CA GLN A 335 -21.15 4.70 -8.42
C GLN A 335 -21.62 6.00 -9.08
N PRO A 336 -22.93 6.16 -9.32
CA PRO A 336 -23.45 7.35 -9.98
C PRO A 336 -22.91 8.56 -9.24
N ALA A 337 -22.20 9.44 -9.96
CA ALA A 337 -21.63 10.64 -9.39
C ALA A 337 -22.75 11.37 -8.64
N PHE A 338 -22.63 11.47 -7.32
CA PHE A 338 -23.50 12.30 -6.51
C PHE A 338 -23.31 13.73 -7.01
N ARG A 339 -24.18 14.17 -7.92
CA ARG A 339 -24.33 15.57 -8.29
C ARG A 339 -24.95 16.25 -7.07
N HIS A 340 -24.10 16.78 -6.20
CA HIS A 340 -24.54 17.80 -5.25
C HIS A 340 -25.09 18.97 -6.07
N ARG A 341 -26.39 19.22 -5.92
CA ARG A 341 -27.06 20.44 -6.35
C ARG A 341 -26.86 21.52 -5.31
#